data_AF-R1FFR4-F1
#
_entry.id   AF-R1FFR4-F1
#
_cell.length_a   1.000
_cell.length_b   1.000
_cell.length_c   1.000
_cell.angle_alpha   90.00
_cell.angle_beta   90.00
_cell.angle_gamma   90.00
#
_symmetry.space_group_name_H-M   'P 1'
#
loop_
_entity.id
_entity.type
_entity.pdbx_description
1 polymer ?
#
loop_
_entity_poly.entity_id
_entity_poly.type
_entity_poly.pdbx_seq_one_letter_code
_entity_poly.pdbx_strand_id
1 'polypeptide(L)'
;MLSRAGHKPPKNPKTHAVKGPLPFPPHCTSETQSHTMDAMSVGLLFGSVTFWNFGVLLWLLAAALPAASAAIADGSPSAQPVPVILDTVGTFMDDSFALAMLLRTPHLVLKLLVTASHDVVGRARVAAKHLSLVGCDAVPIGIGVPSDNGTGALFPWAAKQFFV
;
A
#
# COMPACT_ATOMS: atom_id res chain seq x y z
N MET A 1 41.69 41.78 -13.71
CA MET A 1 41.72 40.62 -12.79
C MET A 1 40.33 40.42 -12.21
N LEU A 2 39.53 39.50 -12.74
CA LEU A 2 38.22 39.12 -12.19
C LEU A 2 38.24 37.62 -11.93
N SER A 3 38.31 37.25 -10.66
CA SER A 3 38.43 35.88 -10.19
C SER A 3 37.06 35.19 -10.24
N ARG A 4 36.96 34.08 -10.97
CA ARG A 4 35.75 33.27 -11.12
C ARG A 4 35.56 32.45 -9.84
N ALA A 5 34.58 32.81 -9.03
CA ALA A 5 34.21 32.03 -7.85
C ALA A 5 33.69 30.65 -8.29
N GLY A 6 34.38 29.59 -7.85
CA GLY A 6 34.01 28.20 -8.14
C GLY A 6 32.70 27.82 -7.47
N HIS A 7 31.68 27.53 -8.27
CA HIS A 7 30.42 26.94 -7.82
C HIS A 7 30.66 25.47 -7.46
N LYS A 8 30.61 25.12 -6.16
CA LYS A 8 30.74 23.73 -5.71
C LYS A 8 29.35 23.06 -5.80
N PRO A 9 29.22 21.90 -6.48
CA PRO A 9 27.94 21.22 -6.59
C PRO A 9 27.42 20.79 -5.20
N PRO A 10 26.09 20.80 -4.98
CA PRO A 10 25.51 20.41 -3.72
C PRO A 10 25.85 18.96 -3.39
N LYS A 11 26.19 18.71 -2.11
CA LYS A 11 26.49 17.36 -1.62
C LYS A 11 25.26 16.48 -1.79
N ASN A 12 25.46 15.33 -2.43
CA ASN A 12 24.45 14.30 -2.66
C ASN A 12 23.73 13.96 -1.33
N PRO A 13 22.40 14.14 -1.22
CA PRO A 13 21.67 13.74 -0.02
C PRO A 13 21.84 12.22 0.15
N LYS A 14 22.20 11.81 1.37
CA LYS A 14 22.37 10.41 1.73
C LYS A 14 21.09 9.65 1.35
N THR A 15 21.20 8.75 0.38
CA THR A 15 20.13 7.83 0.01
C THR A 15 19.91 6.92 1.22
N HIS A 16 18.90 7.20 2.02
CA HIS A 16 18.37 6.22 2.94
C HIS A 16 17.86 5.07 2.08
N ALA A 17 18.47 3.91 2.18
CA ALA A 17 18.01 2.69 1.55
C ALA A 17 16.58 2.44 2.02
N VAL A 18 15.61 2.79 1.18
CA VAL A 18 14.23 2.39 1.35
C VAL A 18 14.26 0.87 1.25
N LYS A 19 13.90 0.18 2.35
CA LYS A 19 13.66 -1.27 2.35
C LYS A 19 12.86 -1.59 1.10
N GLY A 20 13.24 -2.66 0.40
CA GLY A 20 12.67 -3.03 -0.90
C GLY A 20 11.13 -3.02 -0.92
N PRO A 21 10.52 -2.93 -2.12
CA PRO A 21 9.08 -2.79 -2.26
C PRO A 21 8.36 -3.82 -1.38
N LEU A 22 7.35 -3.37 -0.63
CA LEU A 22 6.46 -4.30 0.07
C LEU A 22 5.92 -5.32 -0.94
N PRO A 23 5.62 -6.56 -0.55
CA PRO A 23 5.00 -7.52 -1.47
C PRO A 23 3.64 -6.96 -1.93
N PHE A 24 3.61 -6.43 -3.16
CA PHE A 24 2.45 -5.82 -3.77
C PHE A 24 1.67 -6.84 -4.61
N PRO A 25 0.36 -6.62 -4.83
CA PRO A 25 -0.51 -7.65 -5.34
C PRO A 25 -0.29 -7.94 -6.84
N PRO A 26 -0.57 -9.19 -7.26
CA PRO A 26 -0.21 -9.71 -8.58
C PRO A 26 -0.91 -9.01 -9.75
N HIS A 27 -1.98 -8.25 -9.50
CA HIS A 27 -2.77 -7.61 -10.55
C HIS A 27 -2.15 -6.31 -11.11
N CYS A 28 -1.13 -5.75 -10.46
CA CYS A 28 -0.37 -4.61 -11.01
C CYS A 28 0.87 -5.02 -11.83
N THR A 29 1.30 -6.27 -11.72
CA THR A 29 2.48 -6.80 -12.41
C THR A 29 2.03 -7.68 -13.58
N SER A 30 2.63 -7.51 -14.76
CA SER A 30 2.34 -8.34 -15.95
C SER A 30 2.90 -9.77 -15.87
N GLU A 31 3.17 -10.31 -14.68
CA GLU A 31 3.75 -11.64 -14.54
C GLU A 31 3.07 -12.41 -13.40
N THR A 32 2.19 -13.34 -13.79
CA THR A 32 1.57 -14.30 -12.89
C THR A 32 2.60 -15.35 -12.49
N GLN A 33 3.22 -15.20 -11.32
CA GLN A 33 3.94 -16.31 -10.71
C GLN A 33 3.16 -16.85 -9.51
N SER A 34 2.50 -17.97 -9.76
CA SER A 34 2.02 -18.92 -8.77
C SER A 34 3.22 -19.51 -8.04
N HIS A 35 3.37 -19.16 -6.77
CA HIS A 35 4.22 -19.93 -5.86
C HIS A 35 3.43 -20.26 -4.59
N THR A 36 3.19 -21.55 -4.43
CA THR A 36 2.76 -22.20 -3.19
C THR A 36 3.78 -21.91 -2.10
N MET A 37 3.35 -21.30 -0.98
CA MET A 37 4.18 -21.22 0.22
C MET A 37 3.96 -22.48 1.04
N ASP A 38 4.96 -23.37 1.02
CA ASP A 38 5.11 -24.49 1.93
C ASP A 38 5.31 -24.01 3.37
N ALA A 39 4.60 -24.66 4.28
CA ALA A 39 4.69 -24.45 5.72
C ALA A 39 6.05 -24.94 6.24
N MET A 40 6.81 -24.06 6.90
CA MET A 40 7.99 -24.44 7.65
C MET A 40 7.79 -24.23 9.15
N SER A 41 7.86 -25.37 9.83
CA SER A 41 7.93 -25.61 11.27
C SER A 41 8.93 -24.72 11.99
N VAL A 42 8.54 -24.20 13.15
CA VAL A 42 9.48 -23.77 14.21
C VAL A 42 9.04 -24.45 15.51
N GLY A 43 9.80 -25.48 15.88
CA GLY A 43 9.69 -26.15 17.16
C GLY A 43 10.63 -25.55 18.20
N LEU A 44 10.16 -25.59 19.44
CA LEU A 44 10.88 -25.63 20.72
C LEU A 44 11.79 -24.46 21.11
N LEU A 45 11.45 -23.83 22.24
CA LEU A 45 12.17 -23.95 23.53
C LEU A 45 11.70 -22.84 24.48
N PHE A 46 11.01 -23.17 25.57
CA PHE A 46 10.97 -22.50 26.90
C PHE A 46 10.02 -23.37 27.73
N GLY A 47 10.31 -23.90 28.91
CA GLY A 47 11.17 -23.44 29.99
C GLY A 47 10.40 -23.79 31.27
N SER A 48 11.02 -24.55 32.15
CA SER A 48 10.43 -25.28 33.27
C SER A 48 9.81 -24.39 34.36
N VAL A 49 8.66 -24.83 34.87
CA VAL A 49 8.14 -24.71 36.26
C VAL A 49 7.94 -23.30 36.83
N THR A 50 6.70 -22.81 36.77
CA THR A 50 5.96 -22.18 37.90
C THR A 50 4.51 -21.90 37.47
N PHE A 51 3.70 -22.92 37.19
CA PHE A 51 2.31 -22.69 36.75
C PHE A 51 1.33 -23.77 37.22
N TRP A 52 1.40 -24.22 38.47
CA TRP A 52 0.42 -25.20 38.97
C TRP A 52 -0.92 -24.57 39.39
N ASN A 53 -1.04 -23.26 39.65
CA ASN A 53 -2.30 -22.70 40.19
C ASN A 53 -3.18 -21.87 39.23
N PHE A 54 -2.84 -21.75 37.94
CA PHE A 54 -3.68 -21.08 36.94
C PHE A 54 -4.14 -22.00 35.80
N GLY A 55 -3.65 -23.25 35.74
CA GLY A 55 -3.94 -24.17 34.65
C GLY A 55 -5.40 -24.62 34.58
N VAL A 56 -6.07 -24.81 35.73
CA VAL A 56 -7.43 -25.37 35.77
C VAL A 56 -8.49 -24.38 35.25
N LEU A 57 -8.33 -23.08 35.56
CA LEU A 57 -9.27 -22.05 35.11
C LEU A 57 -9.09 -21.72 33.61
N LEU A 58 -7.86 -21.80 33.10
CA LEU A 58 -7.56 -21.66 31.67
C LEU A 58 -8.01 -22.88 30.86
N TRP A 59 -7.97 -24.08 31.45
CA TRP A 59 -8.45 -25.33 30.82
C TRP A 59 -9.97 -25.38 30.70
N LEU A 60 -10.71 -24.87 31.70
CA LEU A 60 -12.18 -24.80 31.66
C LEU A 60 -12.72 -23.75 30.66
N LEU A 61 -11.99 -22.64 30.45
CA LEU A 61 -12.31 -21.66 29.41
C LEU A 61 -12.03 -22.17 27.99
N ALA A 62 -11.03 -23.03 27.81
CA ALA A 62 -10.71 -23.64 26.51
C ALA A 62 -11.65 -24.81 26.15
N ALA A 63 -12.11 -25.59 27.13
CA ALA A 63 -12.97 -26.75 26.90
C ALA A 63 -14.42 -26.39 26.52
N ALA A 64 -14.88 -25.17 26.80
CA ALA A 64 -16.23 -24.70 26.47
C ALA A 64 -16.35 -24.05 25.07
N LEU A 65 -15.27 -24.02 24.27
CA LEU A 65 -15.26 -23.37 22.95
C LEU A 65 -14.98 -24.25 21.70
N PRO A 66 -15.14 -25.59 21.68
CA PRO A 66 -15.14 -26.32 20.42
C PRO A 66 -16.58 -26.50 19.90
N ALA A 67 -17.31 -25.41 19.63
CA ALA A 67 -18.61 -25.49 18.94
C ALA A 67 -18.96 -24.25 18.07
N ALA A 68 -18.01 -23.36 17.80
CA ALA A 68 -18.22 -22.21 16.90
C ALA A 68 -17.22 -22.17 15.73
N SER A 69 -16.56 -23.29 15.42
CA SER A 69 -15.63 -23.41 14.29
C SER A 69 -16.18 -24.30 13.18
N ALA A 70 -17.45 -24.09 12.82
CA ALA A 70 -18.10 -24.76 11.70
C ALA A 70 -19.10 -23.84 11.00
N ALA A 71 -18.71 -22.58 10.73
CA ALA A 71 -19.44 -21.70 9.81
C ALA A 71 -18.56 -20.51 9.35
N ILE A 72 -17.34 -20.77 8.89
CA ILE A 72 -16.79 -19.96 7.80
C ILE A 72 -16.50 -20.97 6.70
N ALA A 73 -17.58 -21.44 6.08
CA ALA A 73 -17.46 -22.04 4.76
C ALA A 73 -17.04 -20.90 3.82
N ASP A 74 -15.76 -20.87 3.48
CA ASP A 74 -15.22 -20.10 2.36
C ASP A 74 -15.90 -20.59 1.07
N GLY A 75 -17.07 -20.04 0.80
CA GLY A 75 -17.96 -20.44 -0.29
C GLY A 75 -18.65 -19.25 -0.93
N SER A 76 -18.06 -18.05 -0.87
CA SER A 76 -18.46 -17.01 -1.81
C SER A 76 -17.98 -17.43 -3.20
N PRO A 77 -18.80 -17.31 -4.26
CA PRO A 77 -18.34 -17.56 -5.62
C PRO A 77 -17.08 -16.73 -5.83
N SER A 78 -16.08 -17.27 -6.52
CA SER A 78 -14.87 -16.55 -6.92
C SER A 78 -15.32 -15.27 -7.62
N ALA A 79 -15.42 -14.19 -6.85
CA ALA A 79 -15.98 -12.95 -7.32
C ALA A 79 -15.05 -12.49 -8.42
N GLN A 80 -15.54 -12.55 -9.66
CA GLN A 80 -14.76 -12.15 -10.81
C GLN A 80 -14.18 -10.76 -10.52
N PRO A 81 -12.88 -10.52 -10.77
CA PRO A 81 -12.27 -9.26 -10.40
C PRO A 81 -13.08 -8.09 -10.98
N VAL A 82 -13.52 -7.19 -10.11
CA VAL A 82 -14.34 -6.03 -10.47
C VAL A 82 -13.41 -4.93 -10.96
N PRO A 83 -13.53 -4.49 -12.23
CA PRO A 83 -12.76 -3.35 -12.72
C PRO A 83 -13.27 -2.06 -12.06
N VAL A 84 -12.37 -1.21 -11.60
CA VAL A 84 -12.69 0.03 -10.89
C VAL A 84 -12.00 1.22 -11.54
N ILE A 85 -12.74 2.32 -11.66
CA ILE A 85 -12.21 3.66 -11.91
C ILE A 85 -12.28 4.41 -10.58
N LEU A 86 -11.14 4.95 -10.12
CA LEU A 86 -11.08 5.75 -8.90
C LEU A 86 -11.05 7.23 -9.26
N ASP A 87 -12.06 7.98 -8.85
CA ASP A 87 -12.06 9.45 -8.90
C ASP A 87 -11.76 10.00 -7.49
N THR A 88 -10.70 10.78 -7.35
CA THR A 88 -10.20 11.25 -6.06
C THR A 88 -9.64 12.66 -6.13
N VAL A 89 -9.78 13.40 -5.04
CA VAL A 89 -9.13 14.70 -4.86
C VAL A 89 -7.62 14.48 -4.59
N GLY A 90 -7.20 13.34 -4.03
CA GLY A 90 -5.83 12.86 -4.06
C GLY A 90 -4.81 13.63 -3.20
N THR A 91 -5.26 14.41 -2.19
CA THR A 91 -4.34 15.15 -1.31
C THR A 91 -4.61 15.01 0.17
N PHE A 92 -5.75 14.48 0.56
CA PHE A 92 -6.06 14.26 1.97
C PHE A 92 -5.64 12.85 2.39
N MET A 93 -5.60 12.64 3.70
CA MET A 93 -5.14 11.38 4.29
C MET A 93 -6.04 10.19 3.90
N ASP A 94 -7.35 10.42 3.79
CA ASP A 94 -8.34 9.43 3.40
C ASP A 94 -8.17 8.97 1.95
N ASP A 95 -7.76 9.86 1.03
CA ASP A 95 -7.46 9.50 -0.37
C ASP A 95 -6.32 8.46 -0.45
N SER A 96 -5.25 8.67 0.32
CA SER A 96 -4.10 7.75 0.38
C SER A 96 -4.50 6.39 0.94
N PHE A 97 -5.34 6.35 1.98
CA PHE A 97 -5.82 5.09 2.53
C PHE A 97 -6.81 4.38 1.61
N ALA A 98 -7.71 5.12 0.94
CA ALA A 98 -8.63 4.55 -0.03
C ALA A 98 -7.88 3.90 -1.20
N LEU A 99 -6.87 4.58 -1.76
CA LEU A 99 -6.02 4.02 -2.81
C LEU A 99 -5.25 2.79 -2.32
N ALA A 100 -4.64 2.85 -1.13
CA ALA A 100 -3.92 1.72 -0.57
C ALA A 100 -4.82 0.50 -0.33
N MET A 101 -6.03 0.71 0.20
CA MET A 101 -7.01 -0.35 0.40
C MET A 101 -7.49 -0.94 -0.92
N LEU A 102 -7.81 -0.11 -1.91
CA LEU A 102 -8.21 -0.56 -3.24
C LEU A 102 -7.14 -1.47 -3.84
N LEU A 103 -5.88 -1.03 -3.84
CA LEU A 103 -4.76 -1.80 -4.37
C LEU A 103 -4.55 -3.11 -3.60
N ARG A 104 -4.78 -3.13 -2.28
CA ARG A 104 -4.64 -4.35 -1.47
C ARG A 104 -5.79 -5.33 -1.60
N THR A 105 -6.89 -4.93 -2.24
CA THR A 105 -8.11 -5.74 -2.34
C THR A 105 -8.06 -6.60 -3.60
N PRO A 106 -7.89 -7.94 -3.50
CA PRO A 106 -7.58 -8.79 -4.66
C PRO A 106 -8.72 -8.91 -5.68
N HIS A 107 -9.96 -8.66 -5.26
CA HIS A 107 -11.13 -8.70 -6.13
C HIS A 107 -11.42 -7.35 -6.81
N LEU A 108 -10.65 -6.30 -6.54
CA LEU A 108 -10.77 -5.01 -7.22
C LEU A 108 -9.55 -4.80 -8.13
N VAL A 109 -9.79 -4.36 -9.36
CA VAL A 109 -8.73 -4.10 -10.34
C VAL A 109 -8.82 -2.64 -10.77
N LEU A 110 -7.84 -1.84 -10.35
CA LEU A 110 -7.74 -0.44 -10.76
C LEU A 110 -7.45 -0.34 -12.26
N LYS A 111 -8.34 0.28 -13.02
CA LYS A 111 -8.19 0.49 -14.47
C LYS A 111 -7.81 1.91 -14.85
N LEU A 112 -8.19 2.88 -14.02
CA LEU A 112 -7.95 4.30 -14.23
C LEU A 112 -8.07 5.02 -12.88
N LEU A 113 -7.17 5.96 -12.63
CA LEU A 113 -7.29 6.93 -11.55
C LEU A 113 -7.52 8.30 -12.16
N VAL A 114 -8.53 9.04 -11.72
CA VAL A 114 -8.81 10.41 -12.16
C VAL A 114 -8.65 11.34 -10.97
N THR A 115 -7.98 12.48 -11.18
CA THR A 115 -7.89 13.53 -10.17
C THR A 115 -8.88 14.65 -10.42
N ALA A 116 -9.59 15.08 -9.38
CA ALA A 116 -10.59 16.13 -9.46
C ALA A 116 -10.33 17.28 -8.48
N SER A 117 -10.89 18.46 -8.82
CA SER A 117 -10.89 19.67 -8.01
C SER A 117 -9.52 20.32 -7.78
N HIS A 118 -9.53 21.64 -7.57
CA HIS A 118 -8.35 22.47 -7.32
C HIS A 118 -7.21 22.21 -8.33
N ASP A 119 -5.94 22.23 -7.90
CA ASP A 119 -4.80 21.89 -8.75
C ASP A 119 -4.74 20.39 -9.05
N VAL A 120 -5.46 19.98 -10.08
CA VAL A 120 -5.54 18.60 -10.60
C VAL A 120 -4.20 18.05 -11.07
N VAL A 121 -3.25 18.90 -11.50
CA VAL A 121 -1.92 18.46 -11.97
C VAL A 121 -1.04 18.12 -10.78
N GLY A 122 -1.01 18.97 -9.75
CA GLY A 122 -0.34 18.68 -8.49
C GLY A 122 -0.88 17.40 -7.85
N ARG A 123 -2.20 17.20 -7.88
CA ARG A 123 -2.88 15.99 -7.40
C ARG A 123 -2.50 14.75 -8.19
N ALA A 124 -2.43 14.86 -9.52
CA ALA A 124 -2.02 13.75 -10.36
C ALA A 124 -0.57 13.32 -10.08
N ARG A 125 0.33 14.28 -9.79
CA ARG A 125 1.70 13.96 -9.35
C ARG A 125 1.72 13.22 -8.02
N VAL A 126 0.85 13.58 -7.08
CA VAL A 126 0.70 12.86 -5.81
C VAL A 126 0.21 11.43 -6.05
N ALA A 127 -0.80 11.23 -6.89
CA ALA A 127 -1.30 9.90 -7.25
C ALA A 127 -0.23 9.07 -7.96
N ALA A 128 0.49 9.66 -8.93
CA ALA A 128 1.62 9.02 -9.62
C ALA A 128 2.68 8.56 -8.62
N LYS A 129 3.04 9.41 -7.64
CA LYS A 129 4.00 9.03 -6.60
C LYS A 129 3.54 7.84 -5.78
N HIS A 130 2.26 7.78 -5.41
CA HIS A 130 1.71 6.62 -4.72
C HIS A 130 1.84 5.36 -5.56
N LEU A 131 1.39 5.40 -6.82
CA LEU A 131 1.43 4.27 -7.74
C LEU A 131 2.87 3.78 -8.02
N SER A 132 3.83 4.68 -8.17
CA SER A 132 5.24 4.31 -8.36
C SER A 132 5.86 3.66 -7.13
N LEU A 133 5.49 4.08 -5.93
CA LEU A 133 6.01 3.48 -4.71
C LEU A 133 5.53 2.04 -4.52
N VAL A 134 4.42 1.68 -5.15
CA VAL A 134 3.82 0.34 -5.10
C VAL A 134 4.05 -0.47 -6.38
N GLY A 135 4.78 0.07 -7.36
CA GLY A 135 5.06 -0.61 -8.64
C GLY A 135 3.86 -0.73 -9.57
N CYS A 136 2.84 0.12 -9.42
CA CYS A 136 1.63 0.15 -10.27
C CYS A 136 1.70 1.29 -11.31
N ASP A 137 2.88 1.58 -11.86
CA ASP A 137 3.11 2.69 -12.81
C ASP A 137 2.34 2.58 -14.12
N ALA A 138 1.87 1.37 -14.46
CA ALA A 138 1.12 1.11 -15.68
C ALA A 138 -0.34 1.59 -15.63
N VAL A 139 -0.87 1.91 -14.45
CA VAL A 139 -2.24 2.41 -14.31
C VAL A 139 -2.32 3.83 -14.87
N PRO A 140 -3.18 4.11 -15.85
CA PRO A 140 -3.32 5.46 -16.39
C PRO A 140 -3.87 6.42 -15.33
N ILE A 141 -3.40 7.66 -15.37
CA ILE A 141 -3.89 8.76 -14.54
C ILE A 141 -4.54 9.81 -15.45
N GLY A 142 -5.84 10.01 -15.29
CA GLY A 142 -6.59 11.07 -15.92
C GLY A 142 -6.45 12.39 -15.15
N ILE A 143 -6.06 13.45 -15.86
CA ILE A 143 -6.08 14.82 -15.32
C ILE A 143 -7.50 15.36 -15.49
N GLY A 144 -8.21 15.57 -14.39
CA GLY A 144 -9.58 16.12 -14.43
C GLY A 144 -9.63 17.61 -14.68
N VAL A 145 -10.79 18.22 -14.40
CA VAL A 145 -11.02 19.65 -14.59
C VAL A 145 -10.69 20.41 -13.29
N PRO A 146 -9.80 21.42 -13.32
CA PRO A 146 -9.48 22.21 -12.14
C PRO A 146 -10.65 23.13 -11.75
N SER A 147 -10.88 23.27 -10.44
CA SER A 147 -11.83 24.26 -9.90
C SER A 147 -11.16 25.58 -9.48
N ASP A 148 -9.91 25.51 -9.02
CA ASP A 148 -9.05 26.62 -8.64
C ASP A 148 -7.57 26.14 -8.58
N ASN A 149 -6.65 26.95 -8.06
CA ASN A 149 -5.23 26.59 -7.91
C ASN A 149 -4.85 26.17 -6.48
N GLY A 150 -5.80 25.66 -5.71
CA GLY A 150 -5.61 25.22 -4.33
C GLY A 150 -4.62 24.06 -4.23
N THR A 151 -3.58 24.25 -3.41
CA THR A 151 -2.49 23.27 -3.23
C THR A 151 -2.77 22.28 -2.10
N GLY A 152 -2.18 21.09 -2.18
CA GLY A 152 -2.26 20.07 -1.13
C GLY A 152 -0.97 19.92 -0.30
N ALA A 153 -1.10 19.44 0.94
CA ALA A 153 0.03 19.17 1.84
C ALA A 153 1.05 18.18 1.27
N LEU A 154 0.62 17.28 0.37
CA LEU A 154 1.47 16.27 -0.27
C LEU A 154 2.24 16.78 -1.49
N PHE A 155 1.97 17.98 -1.98
CA PHE A 155 2.62 18.51 -3.19
C PHE A 155 4.15 18.63 -3.05
N PRO A 156 4.71 19.15 -1.94
CA PRO A 156 6.17 19.23 -1.78
C PRO A 156 6.85 17.85 -1.74
N TRP A 157 6.12 16.82 -1.31
CA TRP A 157 6.60 15.44 -1.32
C TRP A 157 6.59 14.84 -2.73
N ALA A 158 5.49 15.03 -3.47
CA ALA A 158 5.36 14.56 -4.84
C ALA A 158 6.31 15.26 -5.83
N ALA A 159 6.61 16.55 -5.60
CA ALA A 159 7.53 17.33 -6.44
C ALA A 159 8.97 16.80 -6.51
N LYS A 160 9.35 15.88 -5.61
CA LYS A 160 10.69 15.25 -5.59
C LYS A 160 10.82 14.07 -6.54
N GLN A 161 9.78 13.74 -7.31
CA GLN A 161 9.80 12.68 -8.31
C GLN A 161 9.96 13.27 -9.71
N PHE A 162 10.88 12.72 -10.50
CA PHE A 162 11.35 13.28 -11.77
C PHE A 162 10.66 12.71 -13.02
N PHE A 163 9.59 11.93 -12.87
CA PHE A 163 8.92 11.29 -14.00
C PHE A 163 7.40 11.36 -13.83
N VAL A 164 6.76 12.07 -14.77
CA VAL A 164 5.35 11.95 -15.19
C VAL A 164 5.38 11.94 -16.71
#